data_AF-A0A6C0LM85-F1
#
_entry.id   AF-A0A6C0LM85-F1
#
_cell.length_a   1.000
_cell.length_b   1.000
_cell.length_c   1.000
_cell.angle_alpha   90.00
_cell.angle_beta   90.00
_cell.angle_gamma   90.00
#
_symmetry.space_group_name_H-M   'P 1'
#
loop_
_entity.id
_entity.type
_entity.pdbx_description
1 polymer ?
#
loop_
_entity_poly.entity_id
_entity_poly.type
_entity_poly.pdbx_seq_one_letter_code
_entity_poly.pdbx_strand_id
1 'polypeptide(L)'
;MRLDVALTFIDRASAARLGSLTKEEIQFIATGMTPDEVSTFLFAKNVKIFGGINGYANDFFAKGTLERIAAMPAGPDKEGTKRALRVMLERMLTYADLSADNRSRINGAIAGVLGAAAPAAGGSRRSRRRR
;
A
#
# COMPACT_ATOMS: atom_id res chain seq x y z
N MET A 1 7.58 19.12 6.97
CA MET A 1 8.64 18.57 6.12
C MET A 1 8.02 18.19 4.79
N ARG A 2 8.70 18.46 3.67
CA ARG A 2 8.21 18.08 2.33
C ARG A 2 8.58 16.62 2.03
N LEU A 3 7.82 15.96 1.16
CA LEU A 3 8.03 14.55 0.83
C LEU A 3 9.43 14.26 0.26
N ASP A 4 9.93 15.10 -0.64
CA ASP A 4 11.26 14.99 -1.26
C ASP A 4 12.39 14.94 -0.23
N VAL A 5 12.30 15.75 0.83
CA VAL A 5 13.26 15.76 1.94
C VAL A 5 13.20 14.43 2.71
N ALA A 6 12.00 13.88 2.89
CA ALA A 6 11.79 12.61 3.59
C ALA A 6 12.34 11.42 2.81
N LEU A 7 12.16 11.42 1.49
CA LEU A 7 12.71 10.41 0.60
C LEU A 7 14.24 10.49 0.57
N THR A 8 14.80 11.71 0.55
CA THR A 8 16.26 11.92 0.67
C THR A 8 16.80 11.38 1.98
N PHE A 9 16.06 11.56 3.09
CA PHE A 9 16.42 10.95 4.37
C PHE A 9 16.43 9.43 4.30
N ILE A 10 15.41 8.82 3.67
CA ILE A 10 15.38 7.36 3.44
C ILE A 10 16.62 6.94 2.66
N ASP A 11 16.96 7.62 1.56
CA ASP A 11 18.10 7.26 0.70
C ASP A 11 19.44 7.30 1.42
N ARG A 12 19.61 8.20 2.38
CA ARG A 12 20.85 8.34 3.17
C ARG A 12 20.89 7.45 4.41
N ALA A 13 19.75 7.12 4.99
CA ALA A 13 19.68 6.32 6.21
C ALA A 13 19.98 4.82 5.94
N SER A 14 20.55 4.13 6.93
CA SER A 14 20.68 2.68 6.90
C SER A 14 19.32 2.01 7.19
N ALA A 15 19.15 0.77 6.70
CA ALA A 15 17.95 -0.03 7.00
C ALA A 15 17.73 -0.19 8.52
N ALA A 16 18.81 -0.39 9.29
CA ALA A 16 18.76 -0.48 10.74
C ALA A 16 18.22 0.81 11.38
N ARG A 17 18.70 1.99 10.94
CA ARG A 17 18.23 3.28 11.46
C ARG A 17 16.76 3.53 11.13
N LEU A 18 16.34 3.18 9.91
CA LEU A 18 14.93 3.29 9.52
C LEU A 18 14.04 2.33 10.31
N GLY A 19 14.52 1.12 10.58
CA GLY A 19 13.83 0.13 11.41
C GLY A 19 13.68 0.57 12.86
N SER A 20 14.61 1.38 13.38
CA SER A 20 14.63 1.86 14.75
C SER A 20 13.91 3.20 14.98
N LEU A 21 13.23 3.76 13.96
CA LEU A 21 12.52 5.03 14.11
C LEU A 21 11.38 4.90 15.11
N THR A 22 11.33 5.79 16.10
CA THR A 22 10.22 5.83 17.05
C THR A 22 8.95 6.39 16.40
N LYS A 23 7.82 6.21 17.08
CA LYS A 23 6.55 6.78 16.62
C LYS A 23 6.61 8.30 16.55
N GLU A 24 7.23 8.94 17.54
CA GLU A 24 7.42 10.39 17.61
C GLU A 24 8.31 10.88 16.48
N GLU A 25 9.40 10.17 16.18
CA GLU A 25 10.28 10.51 15.06
C GLU A 25 9.54 10.40 13.72
N ILE A 26 8.74 9.35 13.52
CA ILE A 26 7.91 9.18 12.32
C ILE A 26 6.89 10.33 12.22
N GLN A 27 6.25 10.70 13.32
CA GLN A 27 5.29 11.82 13.34
C GLN A 27 5.96 13.15 13.01
N PHE A 28 7.16 13.39 13.56
CA PHE A 28 7.94 14.59 13.27
C PHE A 28 8.31 14.67 11.79
N ILE A 29 8.81 13.57 11.22
CA ILE A 29 9.13 13.46 9.79
C ILE A 29 7.88 13.68 8.93
N ALA A 30 6.76 13.06 9.31
CA ALA A 30 5.48 13.17 8.61
C ALA A 30 4.78 14.53 8.80
N THR A 31 5.28 15.40 9.69
CA THR A 31 4.63 16.66 10.01
C THR A 31 4.57 17.55 8.77
N GLY A 32 3.37 18.03 8.42
CA GLY A 32 3.16 18.88 7.25
C GLY A 32 3.10 18.14 5.91
N MET A 33 3.05 16.80 5.93
CA MET A 33 2.72 15.97 4.76
C MET A 33 1.21 15.69 4.71
N THR A 34 0.70 15.52 3.50
CA THR A 34 -0.62 14.95 3.25
C THR A 34 -0.65 13.46 3.58
N PRO A 35 -1.84 12.86 3.83
CA PRO A 35 -1.95 11.43 4.08
C PRO A 35 -1.31 10.54 2.99
N ASP A 36 -1.41 10.94 1.72
CA ASP A 36 -0.81 10.21 0.60
C ASP A 36 0.72 10.31 0.58
N GLU A 37 1.27 11.45 0.97
CA GLU A 37 2.72 11.63 1.14
C GLU A 37 3.25 10.82 2.33
N VAL A 38 2.52 10.78 3.45
CA VAL A 38 2.89 9.94 4.60
C VAL A 38 2.88 8.47 4.20
N SER A 39 1.84 8.02 3.49
CA SER A 39 1.77 6.66 2.93
C SER A 39 2.96 6.35 2.03
N THR A 40 3.34 7.31 1.17
CA THR A 40 4.52 7.21 0.30
C THR A 40 5.82 7.07 1.07
N PHE A 41 6.03 7.92 2.08
CA PHE A 41 7.19 7.85 2.94
C PHE A 41 7.29 6.51 3.67
N LEU A 42 6.20 6.05 4.31
CA LEU A 42 6.18 4.78 5.04
C LEU A 42 6.41 3.58 4.13
N PHE A 43 5.87 3.61 2.92
CA PHE A 43 6.10 2.56 1.93
C PHE A 43 7.58 2.51 1.52
N ALA A 44 8.17 3.63 1.13
CA ALA A 44 9.59 3.71 0.74
C ALA A 44 10.52 3.29 1.89
N LYS A 45 10.21 3.70 3.12
CA LYS A 45 10.89 3.26 4.33
C LYS A 45 10.89 1.73 4.46
N ASN A 46 9.73 1.09 4.30
CA ASN A 46 9.63 -0.37 4.41
C ASN A 46 10.38 -1.07 3.27
N VAL A 47 10.25 -0.60 2.03
CA VAL A 47 11.01 -1.13 0.89
C VAL A 47 12.51 -1.15 1.21
N LYS A 48 13.04 -0.05 1.78
CA LYS A 48 14.46 0.00 2.15
C LYS A 48 14.82 -0.92 3.32
N ILE A 49 13.98 -1.01 4.36
CA ILE A 49 14.21 -1.89 5.51
C ILE A 49 14.34 -3.35 5.06
N PHE A 50 13.50 -3.78 4.12
CA PHE A 50 13.51 -5.16 3.60
C PHE A 50 14.51 -5.39 2.45
N GLY A 51 15.42 -4.44 2.18
CA GLY A 51 16.47 -4.62 1.17
C GLY A 51 15.98 -4.53 -0.28
N GLY A 52 14.88 -3.83 -0.53
CA GLY A 52 14.31 -3.59 -1.86
C GLY A 52 12.88 -4.12 -2.01
N ILE A 53 12.27 -3.86 -3.16
CA ILE A 53 10.84 -4.15 -3.37
C ILE A 53 10.55 -5.66 -3.30
N ASN A 54 11.47 -6.49 -3.79
CA ASN A 54 11.31 -7.95 -3.76
C ASN A 54 11.37 -8.52 -2.35
N GLY A 55 12.27 -8.00 -1.51
CA GLY A 55 12.34 -8.38 -0.10
C GLY A 55 11.07 -7.98 0.64
N TYR A 56 10.56 -6.77 0.39
CA TYR A 56 9.32 -6.30 0.99
C TYR A 56 8.10 -7.12 0.54
N ALA A 57 8.00 -7.44 -0.77
CA ALA A 57 6.94 -8.29 -1.29
C ALA A 57 6.99 -9.70 -0.67
N ASN A 58 8.19 -10.28 -0.54
CA ASN A 58 8.36 -11.60 0.07
C ASN A 58 7.94 -11.62 1.54
N ASP A 59 8.37 -10.63 2.34
CA ASP A 59 7.93 -10.48 3.74
C ASP A 59 6.40 -10.31 3.84
N PHE A 60 5.82 -9.48 2.96
CA PHE A 60 4.38 -9.26 2.92
C PHE A 60 3.60 -10.57 2.75
N PHE A 61 3.99 -11.41 1.79
CA PHE A 61 3.35 -12.70 1.55
C PHE A 61 3.66 -13.72 2.66
N ALA A 62 4.88 -13.74 3.20
CA ALA A 62 5.27 -14.66 4.26
C ALA A 62 4.45 -14.46 5.55
N LYS A 63 3.99 -13.23 5.80
CA LYS A 63 3.16 -12.90 6.97
C LYS A 63 1.74 -13.50 6.91
N GLY A 64 1.30 -14.04 5.78
CA GLY A 64 -0.05 -14.59 5.67
C GLY A 64 -1.14 -13.52 5.72
N THR A 65 -0.85 -12.32 5.20
CA THR A 65 -1.76 -11.16 5.28
C THR A 65 -3.04 -11.40 4.47
N LEU A 66 -2.94 -12.10 3.34
CA LEU A 66 -4.08 -12.40 2.48
C LEU A 66 -5.05 -13.37 3.15
N GLU A 67 -4.53 -14.39 3.80
CA GLU A 67 -5.26 -15.40 4.55
C GLU A 67 -6.01 -14.77 5.73
N ARG A 68 -5.33 -13.86 6.44
CA ARG A 68 -5.96 -13.09 7.52
C ARG A 68 -7.13 -12.24 7.03
N ILE A 69 -6.98 -11.56 5.90
CA ILE A 69 -8.07 -10.76 5.29
C ILE A 69 -9.21 -11.66 4.80
N ALA A 70 -8.88 -12.81 4.18
CA ALA A 70 -9.88 -13.77 3.72
C ALA A 70 -10.74 -14.28 4.89
N ALA A 71 -10.12 -14.53 6.05
CA ALA A 71 -10.78 -14.98 7.27
C ALA A 71 -11.59 -13.89 8.01
N MET A 72 -11.45 -12.61 7.67
CA MET A 72 -12.25 -11.55 8.30
C MET A 72 -13.75 -11.75 8.02
N PRO A 73 -14.64 -11.43 8.98
CA PRO A 73 -16.08 -11.38 8.74
C PRO A 73 -16.41 -10.43 7.58
N ALA A 74 -17.46 -10.77 6.81
CA ALA A 74 -17.96 -9.86 5.79
C ALA A 74 -18.46 -8.57 6.44
N GLY A 75 -18.04 -7.41 5.93
CA GLY A 75 -18.40 -6.13 6.51
C GLY A 75 -17.57 -4.98 5.95
N PRO A 76 -17.90 -3.73 6.32
CA PRO A 76 -17.22 -2.53 5.86
C PRO A 76 -15.71 -2.56 6.17
N ASP A 77 -15.30 -3.14 7.30
CA ASP A 77 -13.90 -3.25 7.70
C ASP A 77 -13.09 -4.17 6.79
N LYS A 78 -13.67 -5.31 6.37
CA LYS A 78 -13.05 -6.22 5.40
C LYS A 78 -12.87 -5.52 4.05
N GLU A 79 -13.88 -4.80 3.58
CA GLU A 79 -13.82 -4.09 2.31
C GLU A 79 -12.86 -2.90 2.34
N GLY A 80 -12.81 -2.17 3.47
CA GLY A 80 -11.81 -1.12 3.70
C GLY A 80 -10.39 -1.66 3.67
N THR A 81 -10.17 -2.80 4.34
CA THR A 81 -8.86 -3.48 4.38
C THR A 81 -8.45 -3.98 2.98
N LYS A 82 -9.38 -4.57 2.22
CA LYS A 82 -9.14 -4.97 0.82
C LYS A 82 -8.75 -3.80 -0.07
N ARG A 83 -9.42 -2.63 0.07
CA ARG A 83 -9.09 -1.43 -0.71
C ARG A 83 -7.69 -0.90 -0.37
N ALA A 84 -7.38 -0.78 0.92
CA ALA A 84 -6.05 -0.35 1.37
C ALA A 84 -4.95 -1.31 0.86
N LEU A 85 -5.22 -2.62 0.92
CA LEU A 85 -4.33 -3.63 0.39
C LEU A 85 -4.15 -3.49 -1.13
N ARG A 86 -5.23 -3.26 -1.88
CA ARG A 86 -5.15 -3.06 -3.34
C ARG A 86 -4.19 -1.92 -3.69
N VAL A 87 -4.37 -0.76 -3.06
CA VAL A 87 -3.51 0.42 -3.30
C VAL A 87 -2.04 0.10 -3.02
N MET A 88 -1.75 -0.62 -1.94
CA MET A 88 -0.38 -1.01 -1.61
C MET A 88 0.21 -1.98 -2.65
N LEU A 89 -0.57 -2.96 -3.11
CA LEU A 89 -0.14 -3.93 -4.12
C LEU A 89 0.07 -3.28 -5.50
N GLU A 90 -0.85 -2.41 -5.92
CA GLU A 90 -0.71 -1.61 -7.14
C GLU A 90 0.55 -0.74 -7.11
N ARG A 91 0.86 -0.17 -5.94
CA ARG A 91 2.09 0.58 -5.73
C ARG A 91 3.35 -0.29 -5.84
N MET A 92 3.32 -1.53 -5.36
CA MET A 92 4.46 -2.44 -5.56
C MET A 92 4.71 -2.69 -7.06
N LEU A 93 3.66 -2.76 -7.88
CA LEU A 93 3.78 -3.01 -9.32
C LEU A 93 4.45 -1.86 -10.10
N THR A 94 4.52 -0.65 -9.53
CA THR A 94 5.17 0.51 -10.17
C THR A 94 6.70 0.47 -10.05
N TYR A 95 7.26 -0.43 -9.23
CA TYR A 95 8.71 -0.55 -9.07
C TYR A 95 9.33 -1.30 -10.25
N ALA A 96 10.37 -0.71 -10.83
CA ALA A 96 11.05 -1.25 -12.02
C ALA A 96 11.85 -2.53 -11.71
N ASP A 97 12.37 -2.66 -10.51
CA ASP A 97 13.16 -3.79 -10.02
C ASP A 97 12.31 -4.96 -9.48
N LEU A 98 10.98 -4.86 -9.55
CA LEU A 98 10.08 -5.95 -9.14
C LEU A 98 10.25 -7.17 -10.06
N SER A 99 10.64 -8.30 -9.47
CA SER A 99 10.82 -9.56 -10.18
C SER A 99 9.51 -10.06 -10.82
N ALA A 100 9.63 -10.84 -11.89
CA ALA A 100 8.50 -11.44 -12.58
C ALA A 100 7.64 -12.31 -11.65
N ASP A 101 8.29 -13.09 -10.78
CA ASP A 101 7.61 -13.96 -9.81
C ASP A 101 6.77 -13.15 -8.82
N ASN A 102 7.35 -12.11 -8.21
CA ASN A 102 6.59 -11.25 -7.29
C ASN A 102 5.50 -10.46 -8.01
N ARG A 103 5.76 -9.99 -9.23
CA ARG A 103 4.74 -9.34 -10.08
C ARG A 103 3.56 -10.29 -10.33
N SER A 104 3.83 -11.55 -10.67
CA SER A 104 2.80 -12.57 -10.86
C SER A 104 1.99 -12.81 -9.58
N ARG A 105 2.66 -12.99 -8.42
CA ARG A 105 1.99 -13.17 -7.12
C ARG A 105 1.11 -11.98 -6.73
N ILE A 106 1.59 -10.76 -6.96
CA ILE A 106 0.84 -9.53 -6.69
C ILE A 106 -0.39 -9.44 -7.59
N ASN A 107 -0.24 -9.65 -8.89
CA ASN A 107 -1.36 -9.66 -9.83
C ASN A 107 -2.40 -10.74 -9.47
N GLY A 108 -1.94 -11.94 -9.08
CA GLY A 108 -2.80 -13.02 -8.60
C GLY A 108 -3.56 -12.64 -7.33
N ALA A 109 -2.91 -11.97 -6.37
CA ALA A 109 -3.55 -11.48 -5.16
C ALA A 109 -4.62 -10.42 -5.42
N ILE A 110 -4.34 -9.48 -6.34
CA ILE A 110 -5.31 -8.45 -6.77
C ILE A 110 -6.52 -9.10 -7.44
N ALA A 111 -6.30 -10.07 -8.33
CA ALA A 111 -7.38 -10.73 -9.05
C ALA A 111 -8.23 -11.64 -8.14
N GLY A 112 -7.58 -12.43 -7.27
CA GLY A 112 -8.24 -13.45 -6.45
C GLY A 112 -8.87 -12.90 -5.17
N VAL A 113 -8.05 -12.35 -4.26
CA VAL A 113 -8.47 -12.01 -2.89
C VAL A 113 -9.23 -10.69 -2.83
N LEU A 114 -8.92 -9.78 -3.75
CA LEU A 114 -9.50 -8.43 -3.78
C LEU A 114 -10.68 -8.31 -4.76
N GLY A 115 -10.94 -9.36 -5.56
CA GLY A 115 -11.89 -9.37 -6.67
C GLY A 115 -11.45 -8.41 -7.79
N ALA A 116 -11.98 -8.57 -9.00
CA ALA A 116 -11.89 -7.51 -9.99
C ALA A 116 -12.60 -6.27 -9.43
N ALA A 117 -12.00 -5.07 -9.57
CA ALA A 117 -12.74 -3.84 -9.32
C ALA A 117 -13.98 -3.87 -10.21
N ALA A 118 -15.16 -4.11 -9.64
CA ALA A 118 -16.39 -3.84 -10.37
C ALA A 118 -16.27 -2.36 -10.79
N PRO A 119 -16.40 -2.04 -12.10
CA PRO A 119 -16.36 -0.66 -12.53
C PRO A 119 -17.39 0.08 -11.69
N ALA A 120 -17.00 1.22 -11.12
CA ALA A 120 -17.92 2.06 -10.39
C ALA A 120 -19.06 2.39 -11.37
N ALA A 121 -20.16 1.65 -11.26
CA ALA A 121 -21.33 1.84 -12.08
C ALA A 121 -21.80 3.24 -11.75
N GLY A 122 -21.53 4.16 -12.69
CA GLY A 122 -22.01 5.52 -12.63
C GLY A 122 -23.48 5.46 -12.28
N GLY A 123 -23.81 5.99 -11.10
CA GLY A 123 -25.17 6.19 -10.66
C GLY A 123 -25.82 7.23 -11.55
N SER A 124 -26.13 6.85 -12.79
CA SER A 124 -27.12 7.48 -13.63
C SER A 124 -28.45 7.39 -12.88
N ARG A 125 -28.79 8.45 -12.15
CA ARG A 125 -30.19 8.80 -11.90
C ARG A 125 -30.51 10.06 -12.66
N ARG A 126 -30.46 9.93 -13.99
CA ARG A 126 -31.23 10.79 -14.89
C ARG A 126 -32.64 10.22 -14.97
N SER A 127 -33.63 11.10 -14.82
CA SER A 127 -35.07 10.92 -15.09
C SER A 127 -35.96 10.48 -13.92
N ARG A 128 -36.72 11.45 -13.38
CA ARG A 128 -38.17 11.44 -13.65
C ARG A 128 -38.71 12.85 -13.87
N ARG A 129 -39.53 12.92 -14.91
CA ARG A 129 -40.03 14.04 -15.69
C ARG A 129 -41.42 14.49 -15.19
N ARG A 130 -41.68 15.80 -15.23
CA ARG A 130 -42.98 16.51 -15.37
C ARG A 130 -44.09 16.22 -14.35
N ARG A 131 -44.49 17.25 -13.59
CA ARG A 131 -45.70 18.04 -13.85
C ARG A 131 -45.57 19.42 -13.21
#